data_AF-A0A8D6V7P5-F1
#
_entry.id   AF-A0A8D6V7P5-F1
#
_cell.length_a   1.000
_cell.length_b   1.000
_cell.length_c   1.000
_cell.angle_alpha   90.00
_cell.angle_beta   90.00
_cell.angle_gamma   90.00
#
_symmetry.space_group_name_H-M   'P 1'
#
loop_
_entity.id
_entity.type
_entity.pdbx_description
1 polymer ?
#
loop_
_entity_poly.entity_id
_entity_poly.type
_entity_poly.pdbx_seq_one_letter_code
_entity_poly.pdbx_strand_id
1 'polypeptide(L)'
;MHCVADAITSATPLPLLHIADATADALIAEGVTRVGLLGTRFTMEQPFYRERLAARGLQVLVPPADARAQLHRVIYDELCQRIIRPESRGYFRQVMADLGQHGAQAIILGCTEISLLVDSSDAQLPLFDTTALHAEAAAHASVRD
;
A
#
# COMPACT_ATOMS: atom_id res chain seq x y z
N MET A 1 8.03 -7.64 1.46
CA MET A 1 8.44 -9.06 1.37
C MET A 1 7.52 -9.96 0.55
N HIS A 2 6.31 -9.52 0.16
CA HIS A 2 5.44 -10.35 -0.70
C HIS A 2 6.00 -10.62 -2.12
N CYS A 3 7.10 -9.97 -2.51
CA CYS A 3 7.85 -10.29 -3.72
C CYS A 3 8.40 -11.73 -3.76
N VAL A 4 8.47 -12.42 -2.62
CA VAL A 4 8.86 -13.84 -2.54
C VAL A 4 7.70 -14.76 -2.13
N ALA A 5 6.45 -14.28 -2.24
CA ALA A 5 5.28 -15.05 -1.81
C ALA A 5 5.18 -16.42 -2.51
N ASP A 6 5.47 -16.49 -3.81
CA ASP A 6 5.42 -17.76 -4.57
C ASP A 6 6.44 -18.80 -4.07
N ALA A 7 7.61 -18.35 -3.63
CA ALA A 7 8.61 -19.24 -3.03
C ALA A 7 8.13 -19.79 -1.67
N ILE A 8 7.43 -18.95 -0.88
CA ILE A 8 6.85 -19.36 0.40
C ILE A 8 5.71 -20.36 0.16
N THR A 9 4.75 -20.07 -0.72
CA THR A 9 3.61 -20.94 -1.01
C THR A 9 4.02 -22.27 -1.63
N SER A 10 5.11 -22.30 -2.40
CA SER A 10 5.65 -23.56 -2.95
C SER A 10 6.32 -24.43 -1.88
N ALA A 11 6.76 -23.84 -0.77
CA ALA A 11 7.51 -24.53 0.28
C ALA A 11 6.62 -25.06 1.42
N THR A 12 5.32 -24.75 1.44
CA THR A 12 4.40 -25.17 2.50
C THR A 12 3.02 -25.51 1.92
N PRO A 13 2.32 -26.52 2.45
CA PRO A 13 0.93 -26.80 2.07
C PRO A 13 -0.06 -25.81 2.70
N LEU A 14 0.38 -24.95 3.62
CA LEU A 14 -0.47 -23.97 4.29
C LEU A 14 -0.89 -22.84 3.33
N PRO A 15 -2.14 -22.37 3.40
CA PRO A 15 -2.56 -21.21 2.62
C PRO A 15 -1.82 -19.95 3.09
N LEU A 16 -1.34 -19.14 2.15
CA LEU A 16 -0.78 -17.82 2.42
C LEU A 16 -1.85 -16.76 2.16
N LEU A 17 -2.19 -15.98 3.20
CA LEU A 17 -2.98 -14.76 3.03
C LEU A 17 -2.08 -13.69 2.43
N HIS A 18 -2.35 -13.32 1.19
CA HIS A 18 -1.54 -12.35 0.48
C HIS A 18 -2.05 -10.94 0.76
N ILE A 19 -1.21 -10.04 1.27
CA ILE A 19 -1.61 -8.68 1.67
C ILE A 19 -2.29 -7.86 0.56
N ALA A 20 -1.84 -8.05 -0.69
CA ALA A 20 -2.44 -7.35 -1.84
C ALA A 20 -3.83 -7.85 -2.18
N ASP A 21 -4.20 -9.09 -1.82
CA ASP A 21 -5.54 -9.63 -2.09
C ASP A 21 -6.55 -9.00 -1.15
N ALA A 22 -6.25 -8.97 0.16
CA ALA A 22 -7.06 -8.27 1.15
C ALA A 22 -7.24 -6.78 0.78
N THR A 23 -6.18 -6.15 0.28
CA THR A 23 -6.22 -4.75 -0.17
C THR A 23 -7.11 -4.59 -1.41
N ALA A 24 -7.00 -5.49 -2.39
CA ALA A 24 -7.83 -5.46 -3.60
C ALA A 24 -9.31 -5.68 -3.27
N ASP A 25 -9.62 -6.62 -2.38
CA ASP A 25 -10.99 -6.91 -1.97
C ASP A 25 -11.66 -5.68 -1.36
N ALA A 26 -10.96 -4.97 -0.47
CA ALA A 26 -11.44 -3.74 0.14
C ALA A 26 -11.65 -2.61 -0.89
N LEU A 27 -10.70 -2.42 -1.81
CA LEU A 27 -10.82 -1.41 -2.87
C LEU A 27 -12.02 -1.69 -3.78
N ILE A 28 -12.22 -2.94 -4.18
CA ILE A 28 -13.31 -3.35 -5.05
C ILE A 28 -14.66 -3.20 -4.35
N ALA A 29 -14.74 -3.52 -3.05
CA ALA A 29 -15.96 -3.34 -2.25
C ALA A 29 -16.41 -1.87 -2.22
N GLU A 30 -15.47 -0.94 -2.21
CA GLU A 30 -15.72 0.51 -2.26
C GLU A 30 -15.87 1.06 -3.70
N GLY A 31 -15.90 0.19 -4.72
CA GLY A 31 -16.06 0.60 -6.12
C GLY A 31 -14.85 1.32 -6.71
N VAL A 32 -13.68 1.21 -6.09
CA VAL A 32 -12.44 1.80 -6.59
C VAL A 32 -11.94 1.02 -7.80
N THR A 33 -11.59 1.76 -8.86
CA THR A 33 -11.03 1.23 -10.11
C THR A 33 -9.63 1.78 -10.41
N ARG A 34 -9.31 2.97 -9.90
CA ARG A 34 -7.99 3.60 -10.02
C ARG A 34 -7.47 4.03 -8.66
N VAL A 35 -6.29 3.54 -8.30
CA VAL A 35 -5.73 3.70 -6.94
C VAL A 35 -4.29 4.17 -6.98
N GLY A 36 -3.93 5.11 -6.11
CA GLY A 36 -2.55 5.52 -5.90
C GLY A 36 -1.84 4.58 -4.94
N LEU A 37 -0.60 4.19 -5.23
CA LEU A 37 0.19 3.30 -4.38
C LEU A 37 1.40 4.03 -3.81
N LEU A 38 1.42 4.17 -2.47
CA LEU A 38 2.60 4.60 -1.73
C LEU A 38 3.25 3.40 -1.04
N GLY A 39 4.58 3.35 -1.03
CA GLY A 39 5.31 2.25 -0.42
C GLY A 39 6.80 2.42 -0.60
N THR A 40 7.55 1.35 -0.38
CA THR A 40 8.97 1.31 -0.78
C THR A 40 9.08 1.39 -2.31
N ARG A 41 10.25 1.78 -2.83
CA ARG A 41 10.55 1.66 -4.27
C ARG A 41 10.25 0.25 -4.80
N PHE A 42 10.59 -0.80 -4.05
CA PHE A 42 10.30 -2.16 -4.44
C PHE A 42 8.80 -2.37 -4.68
N THR A 43 7.95 -1.97 -3.74
CA THR A 43 6.48 -2.09 -3.86
C THR A 43 5.91 -1.26 -5.02
N MET A 44 6.44 -0.05 -5.25
CA MET A 44 5.94 0.86 -6.29
C MET A 44 6.49 0.57 -7.70
N GLU A 45 7.70 0.03 -7.81
CA GLU A 45 8.39 -0.11 -9.09
C GLU A 45 8.39 -1.54 -9.63
N GLN A 46 8.43 -2.54 -8.74
CA GLN A 46 8.47 -3.93 -9.18
C GLN A 46 7.07 -4.48 -9.51
N PRO A 47 7.00 -5.53 -10.35
CA PRO A 47 5.72 -6.04 -10.83
C PRO A 47 4.86 -6.73 -9.77
N PHE A 48 5.47 -7.42 -8.80
CA PHE A 48 4.78 -8.37 -7.89
C PHE A 48 3.51 -7.84 -7.21
N TYR A 49 3.50 -6.57 -6.80
CA TYR A 49 2.35 -5.97 -6.12
C TYR A 49 1.36 -5.38 -7.13
N ARG A 50 1.89 -4.63 -8.10
CA ARG A 50 1.10 -3.87 -9.08
C ARG A 50 0.38 -4.78 -10.07
N GLU A 51 1.07 -5.79 -10.58
CA GLU A 51 0.46 -6.76 -11.51
C GLU A 51 -0.61 -7.59 -10.80
N ARG A 52 -0.41 -7.93 -9.52
CA ARG A 52 -1.42 -8.65 -8.75
C ARG A 52 -2.69 -7.83 -8.56
N LEU A 53 -2.58 -6.53 -8.26
CA LEU A 53 -3.73 -5.62 -8.22
C LEU A 53 -4.36 -5.43 -9.62
N ALA A 54 -3.54 -5.30 -10.67
CA ALA A 54 -4.01 -5.14 -12.04
C ALA A 54 -4.78 -6.37 -12.54
N ALA A 55 -4.35 -7.58 -12.15
CA ALA A 55 -5.07 -8.82 -12.43
C ALA A 55 -6.46 -8.87 -11.76
N ARG A 56 -6.68 -8.06 -10.71
CA ARG A 56 -7.98 -7.86 -10.06
C ARG A 56 -8.80 -6.71 -10.68
N GLY A 57 -8.33 -6.11 -11.78
CA GLY A 57 -9.01 -5.04 -12.50
C GLY A 57 -8.69 -3.63 -12.00
N LEU A 58 -7.73 -3.47 -11.09
CA LEU A 58 -7.35 -2.17 -10.52
C LEU A 58 -6.25 -1.50 -11.34
N GLN A 59 -6.48 -0.26 -11.76
CA GLN A 59 -5.44 0.58 -12.34
C GLN A 59 -4.59 1.21 -11.23
N VAL A 60 -3.32 0.82 -11.13
CA VAL A 60 -2.41 1.32 -10.10
C VAL A 60 -1.58 2.50 -10.62
N LEU A 61 -1.75 3.66 -9.99
CA LEU A 61 -0.93 4.86 -10.20
C LEU A 61 0.21 4.88 -9.19
N VAL A 62 1.40 5.27 -9.64
CA VAL A 62 2.57 5.47 -8.78
C VAL A 62 3.16 6.85 -9.01
N PRO A 63 3.77 7.48 -7.98
CA PRO A 63 4.41 8.77 -8.13
C PRO A 63 5.56 8.76 -9.16
N PRO A 64 6.02 9.92 -9.63
CA PRO A 64 7.25 10.06 -10.43
C PRO A 64 8.51 9.54 -9.71
N ALA A 65 9.60 9.31 -10.45
CA ALA A 65 10.76 8.58 -9.95
C ALA A 65 11.48 9.27 -8.77
N ASP A 66 11.59 10.59 -8.82
CA ASP A 66 12.10 11.43 -7.73
C ASP A 66 11.22 11.37 -6.48
N ALA A 67 9.89 11.35 -6.66
CA ALA A 67 8.97 11.19 -5.55
C ALA A 67 9.06 9.82 -4.90
N ARG A 68 9.11 8.75 -5.70
CA ARG A 68 9.36 7.39 -5.21
C ARG A 68 10.69 7.27 -4.48
N ALA A 69 11.71 7.99 -4.96
CA ALA A 69 13.01 8.07 -4.32
C ALA A 69 12.93 8.66 -2.92
N GLN A 70 12.27 9.81 -2.78
CA GLN A 70 12.13 10.49 -1.50
C GLN A 70 11.23 9.71 -0.53
N LEU A 71 10.11 9.16 -0.99
CA LEU A 71 9.23 8.32 -0.16
C LEU A 71 9.99 7.13 0.43
N HIS A 72 10.77 6.43 -0.39
CA HIS A 72 11.58 5.30 0.07
C HIS A 72 12.65 5.71 1.09
N ARG A 73 13.33 6.84 0.86
CA ARG A 73 14.28 7.40 1.83
C ARG A 73 13.58 7.66 3.17
N VAL A 74 12.45 8.35 3.16
CA VAL A 74 11.68 8.64 4.39
C VAL A 74 11.29 7.33 5.10
N ILE A 75 10.80 6.33 4.37
CA ILE A 75 10.42 5.04 4.97
C ILE A 75 11.61 4.40 5.71
N TYR A 76 12.77 4.27 5.07
CA TYR A 76 13.92 3.57 5.66
C TYR A 76 14.71 4.41 6.67
N ASP A 77 14.99 5.66 6.34
CA ASP A 77 15.89 6.51 7.12
C ASP A 77 15.16 7.22 8.28
N GLU A 78 13.82 7.28 8.22
CA GLU A 78 13.01 7.94 9.25
C GLU A 78 12.03 6.96 9.90
N LEU A 79 11.06 6.43 9.15
CA LEU A 79 9.95 5.68 9.76
C LEU A 79 10.39 4.35 10.38
N CYS A 80 11.24 3.58 9.69
CA CYS A 80 11.84 2.36 10.26
C CYS A 80 12.73 2.65 11.48
N GLN A 81 13.24 3.89 11.62
CA GLN A 81 14.00 4.36 12.77
C GLN A 81 13.12 5.05 13.84
N ARG A 82 11.79 5.03 13.67
CA ARG A 82 10.80 5.67 14.55
C ARG A 82 10.94 7.19 14.64
N ILE A 83 11.49 7.81 13.59
CA ILE A 83 11.63 9.26 13.47
C ILE A 83 10.44 9.79 12.67
N ILE A 84 9.65 10.67 13.27
CA ILE A 84 8.50 11.31 12.63
C ILE A 84 8.80 12.79 12.42
N ARG A 85 8.75 13.24 11.17
CA ARG A 85 9.06 14.63 10.78
C ARG A 85 7.84 15.31 10.15
N PRO A 86 7.46 16.52 10.61
CA PRO A 86 6.39 17.29 9.99
C PRO A 86 6.63 17.57 8.50
N GLU A 87 7.87 17.76 8.09
CA GLU A 87 8.25 17.99 6.69
C GLU A 87 7.98 16.75 5.82
N SER A 88 8.32 15.57 6.34
CA SER A 88 8.04 14.30 5.68
C SER A 88 6.54 14.03 5.59
N ARG A 89 5.76 14.36 6.64
CA ARG A 89 4.30 14.31 6.57
C ARG A 89 3.76 15.23 5.48
N GLY A 90 4.22 16.49 5.46
CA GLY A 90 3.85 17.46 4.42
C GLY A 90 4.16 16.96 3.01
N TYR A 91 5.30 16.28 2.83
CA TYR A 91 5.66 15.67 1.56
C TYR A 91 4.70 14.54 1.15
N PHE A 92 4.36 13.64 2.07
CA PHE A 92 3.37 12.58 1.80
C PHE A 92 2.00 13.16 1.42
N ARG A 93 1.55 14.22 2.10
CA ARG A 93 0.31 14.94 1.75
C ARG A 93 0.34 15.44 0.30
N GLN A 94 1.44 16.07 -0.10
CA GLN A 94 1.61 16.57 -1.47
C GLN A 94 1.53 15.44 -2.49
N VAL A 95 2.25 14.34 -2.27
CA VAL A 95 2.25 13.21 -3.21
C VAL A 95 0.87 12.55 -3.31
N MET A 96 0.12 12.44 -2.21
CA MET A 96 -1.26 11.94 -2.23
C MET A 96 -2.19 12.86 -3.01
N ALA A 97 -2.06 14.17 -2.84
CA ALA A 97 -2.83 15.16 -3.59
C ALA A 97 -2.51 15.09 -5.09
N ASP A 98 -1.23 14.98 -5.47
CA ASP A 98 -0.79 14.85 -6.85
C ASP A 98 -1.37 13.59 -7.50
N LEU A 99 -1.33 12.44 -6.81
CA LEU A 99 -1.97 11.21 -7.29
C LEU A 99 -3.47 11.38 -7.51
N GLY A 100 -4.16 12.11 -6.62
CA GLY A 100 -5.57 12.45 -6.79
C GLY A 100 -5.84 13.33 -8.01
N GLN A 101 -4.99 14.33 -8.27
CA GLN A 101 -5.07 15.15 -9.50
C GLN A 101 -4.88 14.33 -10.78
N HIS A 102 -4.16 13.20 -10.70
CA HIS A 102 -3.99 12.25 -11.80
C HIS A 102 -5.10 11.16 -11.85
N GLY A 103 -6.14 11.33 -11.03
CA GLY A 103 -7.36 10.53 -11.05
C GLY A 103 -7.37 9.34 -10.08
N ALA A 104 -6.42 9.24 -9.15
CA ALA A 104 -6.55 8.26 -8.07
C ALA A 104 -7.85 8.53 -7.27
N GLN A 105 -8.61 7.47 -7.00
CA GLN A 105 -9.84 7.52 -6.22
C GLN A 105 -9.60 7.18 -4.75
N ALA A 106 -8.49 6.51 -4.47
CA ALA A 106 -8.04 6.10 -3.15
C ALA A 106 -6.51 6.00 -3.12
N ILE A 107 -5.92 5.92 -1.93
CA ILE A 107 -4.48 5.74 -1.72
C ILE A 107 -4.23 4.49 -0.88
N ILE A 108 -3.38 3.58 -1.38
CA ILE A 108 -2.87 2.43 -0.63
C ILE A 108 -1.65 2.87 0.17
N LEU A 109 -1.67 2.62 1.48
CA LEU A 109 -0.50 2.71 2.35
C LEU A 109 0.21 1.34 2.32
N GLY A 110 1.01 1.14 1.27
CA GLY A 110 1.63 -0.14 0.91
C GLY A 110 2.94 -0.46 1.64
N CYS A 111 3.28 0.30 2.68
CA CYS A 111 4.30 -0.02 3.66
C CYS A 111 3.71 0.19 5.05
N THR A 112 3.91 -0.77 5.94
CA THR A 112 3.25 -0.85 7.24
C THR A 112 3.60 0.33 8.17
N GLU A 113 4.70 1.01 7.90
CA GLU A 113 5.17 2.17 8.64
C GLU A 113 4.50 3.49 8.21
N ILE A 114 3.89 3.55 7.02
CA ILE A 114 3.34 4.81 6.49
C ILE A 114 2.19 5.31 7.36
N SER A 115 1.37 4.42 7.91
CA SER A 115 0.28 4.79 8.81
C SER A 115 0.74 5.30 10.18
N LEU A 116 2.05 5.22 10.49
CA LEU A 116 2.63 5.92 11.65
C LEU A 116 2.87 7.41 11.37
N LEU A 117 2.92 7.81 10.09
CA LEU A 117 3.21 9.18 9.66
C LEU A 117 1.95 9.96 9.26
N VAL A 118 1.05 9.31 8.50
CA VAL A 118 -0.15 9.92 7.91
C VAL A 118 -1.43 9.18 8.28
N ASP A 119 -2.53 9.91 8.42
CA ASP A 119 -3.88 9.40 8.64
C ASP A 119 -4.93 10.08 7.74
N SER A 120 -6.22 9.81 7.96
CA SER A 120 -7.30 10.37 7.14
C SER A 120 -7.42 11.89 7.19
N SER A 121 -6.88 12.56 8.23
CA SER A 121 -6.81 14.03 8.29
C SER A 121 -5.73 14.60 7.38
N ASP A 122 -4.80 13.78 6.90
CA ASP A 122 -3.73 14.14 5.98
C ASP A 122 -4.10 13.95 4.50
N ALA A 123 -5.26 13.36 4.21
CA ALA A 123 -5.63 12.97 2.86
C ALA A 123 -7.01 13.49 2.46
N GLN A 124 -7.14 13.89 1.19
CA GLN A 124 -8.44 14.21 0.57
C GLN A 124 -9.13 12.97 0.00
N LEU A 125 -8.38 11.89 -0.17
CA LEU A 125 -8.83 10.61 -0.70
C LEU A 125 -8.87 9.57 0.42
N PRO A 126 -9.76 8.56 0.35
CA PRO A 126 -9.77 7.45 1.30
C PRO A 126 -8.43 6.71 1.29
N LEU A 127 -7.94 6.41 2.50
CA LEU A 127 -6.70 5.69 2.73
C LEU A 127 -6.98 4.22 3.04
N PHE A 128 -6.25 3.33 2.37
CA PHE A 128 -6.31 1.89 2.56
C PHE A 128 -5.02 1.42 3.21
N ASP A 129 -5.04 1.27 4.54
CA ASP A 129 -3.90 0.73 5.30
C ASP A 129 -3.81 -0.78 5.10
N THR A 130 -2.80 -1.20 4.35
CA THR A 130 -2.57 -2.62 4.05
C THR A 130 -2.33 -3.46 5.29
N THR A 131 -1.79 -2.89 6.37
CA THR A 131 -1.57 -3.57 7.65
C THR A 131 -2.91 -3.91 8.31
N ALA A 132 -3.78 -2.91 8.42
CA ALA A 132 -5.08 -3.05 9.06
C ALA A 132 -5.96 -4.03 8.28
N LEU A 133 -6.03 -3.87 6.95
CA LEU A 133 -6.78 -4.75 6.06
C LEU A 133 -6.29 -6.20 6.12
N HIS A 134 -4.97 -6.40 6.21
CA HIS A 134 -4.41 -7.75 6.33
C HIS A 134 -4.69 -8.39 7.69
N ALA A 135 -4.62 -7.61 8.77
CA ALA A 135 -4.96 -8.07 10.10
C ALA A 135 -6.44 -8.48 10.19
N GLU A 136 -7.34 -7.68 9.61
CA GLU A 136 -8.76 -7.98 9.52
C GLU A 136 -9.02 -9.24 8.68
N ALA A 137 -8.39 -9.37 7.50
CA ALA A 137 -8.49 -10.57 6.68
C ALA A 137 -7.99 -11.82 7.42
N ALA A 138 -6.90 -11.72 8.18
CA ALA A 138 -6.39 -12.82 9.00
C ALA A 138 -7.36 -13.20 10.14
N ALA A 139 -7.94 -12.21 10.83
CA ALA A 139 -8.94 -12.45 11.87
C ALA A 139 -10.21 -13.10 11.29
N HIS A 140 -10.66 -12.70 10.10
CA HIS A 140 -11.78 -13.36 9.44
C HIS A 140 -11.44 -14.78 8.98
N ALA A 141 -10.23 -15.03 8.48
CA ALA A 141 -9.82 -16.35 8.04
C ALA A 141 -9.72 -17.36 9.19
N SER A 142 -9.41 -16.91 10.42
CA SER A 142 -9.26 -17.79 11.59
C SER A 142 -10.58 -18.28 12.19
N VAL A 143 -11.71 -17.67 11.80
CA VAL A 143 -13.05 -17.99 12.34
C VAL A 143 -14.02 -18.50 11.27
N ARG A 144 -13.55 -18.68 10.03
CA ARG A 144 -14.34 -19.33 8.97
C ARG A 144 -14.19 -20.84 9.13
N ASP A 145 -15.31 -21.53 9.37
CA ASP A 145 -15.42 -23.00 9.40
C ASP A 145 -15.02 -23.64 8.05
#